data_AF-V4VP36-F1
#
_entry.id   AF-V4VP36-F1
#
_cell.length_a   1.000
_cell.length_b   1.000
_cell.length_c   1.000
_cell.angle_alpha   90.00
_cell.angle_beta   90.00
_cell.angle_gamma   90.00
#
_symmetry.space_group_name_H-M   'P 1'
#
loop_
_entity.id
_entity.type
_entity.pdbx_description
1 polymer ?
#
loop_
_entity_poly.entity_id
_entity_poly.type
_entity_poly.pdbx_seq_one_letter_code
_entity_poly.pdbx_strand_id
1 'polypeptide(L)'
;MSEADQTVEIDAADSYQLQPSSGVGSSSSCLLPALVDVEERMKKLVISGSSEEENVGDTFAERAEWYYQKRPQLLALLKDLYNGYITLLDRCHNHKKHHFRNGSSETIITAFSSADAESDAESTISYQQQQITTTTATMAAAAASANIDDLVAELVAKNVESEILVNQVNEMDHVCNESRRKIELLKSLMELLESERMILVNENVKLGYQVSAVMEENKGLASEAMFMRRKASELAKCVLRMREDYRVCILSQKIEDLQEQIYGLEKRNKEYYQMLVKREQQVKEYENSWSNSNSCSSSSSYVKEKSAQVTLESCFQSFEKIKLKKKKGSSNWWERVKKADFFNCGLPSCS
;
A
#
# COMPACT_ATOMS: atom_id res chain seq x y z
N MET A 1 30.62 -48.99 -4.53
CA MET A 1 29.30 -48.75 -5.16
C MET A 1 29.13 -47.23 -5.12
N SER A 2 29.63 -46.46 -6.10
CA SER A 2 29.16 -46.31 -7.52
C SER A 2 27.66 -46.02 -7.55
N GLU A 3 27.12 -44.98 -8.18
CA GLU A 3 27.52 -44.02 -9.24
C GLU A 3 26.92 -42.63 -8.87
N ALA A 4 27.60 -41.49 -9.03
CA ALA A 4 27.88 -40.75 -10.26
C ALA A 4 26.60 -40.36 -11.04
N ASP A 5 26.12 -39.12 -10.83
CA ASP A 5 25.08 -38.53 -11.67
C ASP A 5 25.63 -37.30 -12.40
N GLN A 6 25.37 -37.29 -13.70
CA GLN A 6 26.09 -36.54 -14.73
C GLN A 6 25.62 -35.08 -14.82
N THR A 7 26.56 -34.17 -14.68
CA THR A 7 26.51 -32.82 -15.24
C THR A 7 26.93 -32.90 -16.71
N VAL A 8 26.04 -32.51 -17.62
CA VAL A 8 26.35 -32.31 -19.04
C VAL A 8 26.35 -30.81 -19.31
N GLU A 9 27.56 -30.25 -19.39
CA GLU A 9 27.87 -29.08 -20.21
C GLU A 9 27.64 -29.43 -21.68
N ILE A 10 26.96 -28.57 -22.45
CA ILE A 10 27.22 -28.46 -23.90
C ILE A 10 27.29 -26.98 -24.27
N ASP A 11 28.39 -26.70 -24.96
CA ASP A 11 28.98 -25.45 -25.40
C ASP A 11 28.09 -24.49 -26.19
N ALA A 12 28.44 -23.22 -26.01
CA ALA A 12 28.18 -22.14 -26.92
C ALA A 12 29.14 -22.22 -28.13
N ALA A 13 28.59 -22.30 -29.33
CA ALA A 13 29.02 -21.54 -30.52
C ALA A 13 28.24 -22.05 -31.74
N ASP A 14 27.34 -21.23 -32.27
CA ASP A 14 27.30 -21.09 -33.72
C ASP A 14 26.76 -19.72 -34.13
N SER A 15 27.67 -18.96 -34.73
CA SER A 15 27.48 -17.63 -35.25
C SER A 15 26.95 -17.76 -36.68
N TYR A 16 25.66 -17.51 -36.90
CA TYR A 16 25.14 -17.22 -38.22
C TYR A 16 24.84 -15.72 -38.35
N GLN A 17 25.80 -15.01 -38.92
CA GLN A 17 25.53 -13.78 -39.66
C GLN A 17 24.56 -14.12 -40.80
N LEU A 18 23.43 -13.42 -40.85
CA LEU A 18 22.63 -13.31 -42.07
C LEU A 18 22.77 -11.88 -42.60
N GLN A 19 23.58 -11.75 -43.65
CA GLN A 19 23.54 -10.61 -44.56
C GLN A 19 22.18 -10.55 -45.29
N PRO A 20 21.74 -9.34 -45.70
CA PRO A 20 20.46 -9.16 -46.36
C PRO A 20 20.54 -9.57 -47.84
N SER A 21 19.72 -10.55 -48.22
CA SER A 21 19.47 -10.88 -49.63
C SER A 21 18.51 -9.85 -50.23
N SER A 22 18.97 -9.19 -51.28
CA SER A 22 18.21 -8.27 -52.11
C SER A 22 17.13 -9.00 -52.90
N GLY A 23 15.86 -8.75 -52.55
CA GLY A 23 14.68 -9.16 -53.31
C GLY A 23 13.65 -8.03 -53.33
N VAL A 24 13.58 -7.31 -54.45
CA VAL A 24 12.65 -6.21 -54.70
C VAL A 24 11.21 -6.72 -54.73
N GLY A 25 10.40 -6.24 -53.79
CA GLY A 25 8.94 -6.24 -53.86
C GLY A 25 8.44 -4.90 -53.34
N SER A 26 8.10 -3.98 -54.25
CA SER A 26 7.64 -2.61 -54.00
C SER A 26 6.28 -2.55 -53.28
N SER A 27 6.20 -3.03 -52.04
CA SER A 27 5.00 -2.90 -51.19
C SER A 27 5.29 -2.48 -49.76
N SER A 28 6.55 -2.24 -49.40
CA SER A 28 6.99 -1.88 -48.03
C SER A 28 7.42 -0.41 -47.86
N SER A 29 7.26 0.44 -48.87
CA SER A 29 7.75 1.84 -48.82
C SER A 29 7.04 2.71 -47.77
N CYS A 30 5.78 2.42 -47.43
CA CYS A 30 5.04 3.20 -46.42
C CYS A 30 5.29 2.75 -44.97
N LEU A 31 5.72 1.51 -44.75
CA LEU A 31 5.82 0.90 -43.42
C LEU A 31 7.16 1.20 -42.75
N LEU A 32 8.25 1.17 -43.52
CA LEU A 32 9.61 1.26 -42.98
C LEU A 32 9.91 2.58 -42.25
N PRO A 33 9.58 3.77 -42.78
CA PRO A 33 9.88 5.03 -42.07
C PRO A 33 9.06 5.20 -40.79
N ALA A 34 7.81 4.73 -40.78
CA ALA A 34 6.91 4.83 -39.64
C ALA A 34 7.31 3.87 -38.50
N LEU A 35 7.77 2.67 -38.85
CA LEU A 35 8.28 1.70 -37.87
C LEU A 35 9.58 2.17 -37.22
N VAL A 36 10.49 2.77 -38.00
CA VAL A 36 11.76 3.32 -37.48
C VAL A 36 11.51 4.49 -36.52
N ASP A 37 10.59 5.40 -36.85
CA ASP A 37 10.23 6.54 -35.99
C ASP A 37 9.50 6.11 -34.69
N VAL A 38 8.71 5.02 -34.74
CA VAL A 38 8.12 4.42 -33.54
C VAL A 38 9.17 3.71 -32.68
N GLU A 39 10.10 2.99 -33.31
CA GLU A 39 11.19 2.29 -32.61
C GLU A 39 12.14 3.26 -31.91
N GLU A 40 12.48 4.38 -32.55
CA GLU A 40 13.33 5.43 -31.98
C GLU A 40 12.66 6.09 -30.76
N ARG A 41 11.35 6.34 -30.83
CA ARG A 41 10.57 6.90 -29.71
C ARG A 41 10.41 5.90 -28.56
N MET A 42 10.23 4.62 -28.87
CA MET A 42 10.19 3.54 -27.87
C MET A 42 11.55 3.42 -27.16
N LYS A 43 12.67 3.47 -27.91
CA LYS A 43 14.02 3.49 -27.32
C LYS A 43 14.24 4.69 -26.42
N LYS A 44 13.78 5.88 -26.81
CA LYS A 44 13.90 7.09 -25.97
C LYS A 44 13.15 6.96 -24.64
N LEU A 45 11.98 6.31 -24.63
CA LEU A 45 11.21 6.05 -23.41
C LEU A 45 11.84 4.96 -22.53
N VAL A 46 12.39 3.90 -23.12
CA VAL A 46 13.12 2.85 -22.40
C VAL A 46 14.39 3.41 -21.77
N ILE A 47 15.14 4.26 -22.49
CA ILE A 47 16.36 4.93 -21.99
C ILE A 47 16.02 5.95 -20.89
N SER A 48 14.87 6.62 -20.98
CA SER A 48 14.38 7.53 -19.93
C SER A 48 13.83 6.77 -18.71
N GLY A 49 13.41 5.51 -18.87
CA GLY A 49 12.93 4.64 -17.81
C GLY A 49 14.06 3.97 -17.03
N SER A 50 15.09 3.47 -17.72
CA SER A 50 16.20 2.73 -17.09
C SER A 50 17.11 3.59 -16.21
N SER A 51 17.11 4.91 -16.40
CA SER A 51 17.88 5.83 -15.54
C SER A 51 17.27 6.00 -14.14
N GLU A 52 16.02 5.59 -13.93
CA GLU A 52 15.30 5.76 -12.65
C GLU A 52 14.89 4.42 -11.99
N GLU A 53 15.25 3.28 -12.59
CA GLU A 53 14.95 1.94 -12.05
C GLU A 53 15.69 1.61 -10.74
N GLU A 54 16.78 2.33 -10.41
CA GLU A 54 17.46 2.18 -9.12
C GLU A 54 16.70 2.77 -7.93
N ASN A 55 15.57 3.46 -8.15
CA ASN A 55 14.81 4.16 -7.11
C ASN A 55 13.34 3.69 -7.00
N VAL A 56 13.05 2.45 -7.37
CA VAL A 56 11.78 1.81 -7.03
C VAL A 56 11.78 1.55 -5.52
N GLY A 57 11.08 2.38 -4.75
CA GLY A 57 11.04 2.26 -3.28
C GLY A 57 10.69 0.84 -2.81
N ASP A 58 11.36 0.38 -1.75
CA ASP A 58 11.24 -0.99 -1.24
C ASP A 58 9.84 -1.29 -0.68
N THR A 59 9.06 -0.25 -0.38
CA THR A 59 7.71 -0.39 0.20
C THR A 59 6.60 -0.47 -0.86
N PHE A 60 5.51 -1.15 -0.52
CA PHE A 60 4.33 -1.27 -1.40
C PHE A 60 3.73 0.09 -1.77
N ALA A 61 3.72 1.04 -0.84
CA ALA A 61 3.18 2.38 -1.06
C ALA A 61 4.00 3.16 -2.09
N GLU A 62 5.33 3.12 -2.00
CA GLU A 62 6.24 3.78 -2.95
C GLU A 62 6.15 3.14 -4.34
N ARG A 63 6.02 1.80 -4.42
CA ARG A 63 5.75 1.11 -5.70
C ARG A 63 4.43 1.53 -6.34
N ALA A 64 3.37 1.66 -5.54
CA ALA A 64 2.07 2.11 -6.02
C ALA A 64 2.14 3.56 -6.51
N GLU A 65 2.79 4.44 -5.75
CA GLU A 65 3.00 5.84 -6.12
C GLU A 65 3.80 5.98 -7.42
N TRP A 66 4.88 5.21 -7.57
CA TRP A 66 5.68 5.17 -8.81
C TRP A 66 4.83 4.70 -10.00
N TYR A 67 4.03 3.65 -9.85
CA TYR A 67 3.14 3.16 -10.90
C TYR A 67 2.15 4.25 -11.34
N TYR A 68 1.52 4.96 -10.39
CA TYR A 68 0.57 6.02 -10.70
C TYR A 68 1.24 7.25 -11.33
N GLN A 69 2.51 7.53 -11.01
CA GLN A 69 3.29 8.60 -11.65
C GLN A 69 3.68 8.27 -13.10
N LYS A 70 3.99 7.00 -13.41
CA LYS A 70 4.37 6.56 -14.77
C LYS A 70 3.16 6.28 -15.68
N ARG A 71 1.98 6.00 -15.10
CA ARG A 71 0.73 5.69 -15.84
C ARG A 71 0.34 6.73 -16.91
N PRO A 72 0.44 8.06 -16.69
CA PRO A 72 0.12 9.06 -17.71
C PRO A 72 1.04 8.99 -18.93
N GLN A 73 2.33 8.70 -18.72
CA GLN A 73 3.33 8.61 -19.79
C GLN A 73 3.08 7.39 -20.67
N LEU A 74 2.72 6.26 -20.06
CA LEU A 74 2.32 5.04 -20.76
C LEU A 74 1.03 5.24 -21.56
N LEU A 75 0.04 5.93 -20.99
CA LEU A 75 -1.22 6.26 -21.68
C LEU A 75 -0.99 7.19 -22.86
N ALA A 76 -0.08 8.18 -22.73
CA ALA A 76 0.31 9.05 -23.84
C ALA A 76 0.96 8.25 -24.97
N LEU A 77 1.91 7.36 -24.65
CA LEU A 77 2.53 6.47 -25.64
C LEU A 77 1.51 5.58 -26.35
N LEU A 78 0.58 4.96 -25.61
CA LEU A 78 -0.46 4.12 -26.20
C LEU A 78 -1.37 4.91 -27.15
N LYS A 79 -1.73 6.13 -26.77
CA LYS A 79 -2.52 7.04 -27.61
C LYS A 79 -1.75 7.41 -28.88
N ASP A 80 -0.45 7.70 -28.75
CA ASP A 80 0.40 8.04 -29.90
C ASP A 80 0.61 6.86 -30.84
N LEU A 81 0.78 5.63 -30.30
CA LEU A 81 0.84 4.39 -31.07
C LEU A 81 -0.47 4.13 -31.82
N TYR A 82 -1.60 4.29 -31.14
CA TYR A 82 -2.92 4.16 -31.74
C TYR A 82 -3.11 5.18 -32.88
N ASN A 83 -2.79 6.45 -32.65
CA ASN A 83 -2.88 7.49 -33.68
C ASN A 83 -1.92 7.22 -34.85
N GLY A 84 -0.72 6.75 -34.57
CA GLY A 84 0.24 6.33 -35.59
C GLY A 84 -0.28 5.17 -36.44
N TYR A 85 -0.88 4.16 -35.81
CA TYR A 85 -1.51 3.03 -36.50
C TYR A 85 -2.68 3.47 -37.38
N ILE A 86 -3.56 4.34 -36.87
CA ILE A 86 -4.68 4.89 -37.66
C ILE A 86 -4.16 5.71 -38.85
N THR A 87 -3.15 6.55 -38.65
CA THR A 87 -2.52 7.35 -39.72
C THR A 87 -1.86 6.45 -40.77
N LEU A 88 -1.24 5.35 -40.34
CA LEU A 88 -0.62 4.37 -41.22
C LEU A 88 -1.66 3.60 -42.03
N LEU A 89 -2.76 3.18 -41.39
CA LEU A 89 -3.90 2.55 -42.07
C LEU A 89 -4.49 3.48 -43.13
N ASP A 90 -4.72 4.75 -42.78
CA ASP A 90 -5.28 5.74 -43.71
C ASP A 90 -4.33 5.97 -44.90
N ARG A 91 -3.03 6.14 -44.65
CA ARG A 91 -2.02 6.29 -45.71
C ARG A 91 -1.88 5.05 -46.59
N CYS A 92 -1.95 3.84 -46.02
CA CYS A 92 -1.93 2.59 -46.80
C CYS A 92 -3.21 2.41 -47.62
N HIS A 93 -4.36 2.81 -47.08
CA HIS A 93 -5.63 2.77 -47.77
C HIS A 93 -5.69 3.81 -48.91
N ASN A 94 -5.17 5.01 -48.67
CA ASN A 94 -5.10 6.08 -49.67
C ASN A 94 -4.08 5.78 -50.78
N HIS A 95 -2.92 5.18 -50.47
CA HIS A 95 -1.97 4.72 -51.49
C HIS A 95 -2.54 3.63 -52.40
N LYS A 96 -3.37 2.71 -51.86
CA LYS A 96 -4.09 1.74 -52.69
C LYS A 96 -5.10 2.41 -53.63
N LYS A 97 -5.75 3.51 -53.22
CA LYS A 97 -6.64 4.30 -54.10
C LYS A 97 -5.88 5.10 -55.17
N HIS A 98 -4.65 5.53 -54.88
CA HIS A 98 -3.82 6.26 -55.85
C HIS A 98 -3.17 5.36 -56.92
N HIS A 99 -3.00 4.06 -56.67
CA HIS A 99 -2.57 3.11 -57.71
C HIS A 99 -3.68 2.71 -58.69
N PHE A 100 -4.95 2.93 -58.35
CA PHE A 100 -6.09 2.70 -59.24
C PHE A 100 -6.62 3.98 -59.91
N ARG A 101 -6.04 5.16 -59.63
CA ARG A 101 -6.61 6.45 -60.06
C ARG A 101 -5.60 7.38 -60.75
N ASN A 102 -4.92 6.87 -61.77
CA ASN A 102 -4.37 7.72 -62.86
C ASN A 102 -5.43 7.88 -63.98
N GLY A 103 -6.64 8.26 -63.58
CA GLY A 103 -7.76 8.51 -64.48
C GLY A 103 -8.87 9.27 -63.76
N SER A 104 -8.76 10.60 -63.76
CA SER A 104 -9.82 11.60 -63.54
C SER A 104 -10.39 11.82 -62.12
N SER A 105 -10.27 13.08 -61.70
CA SER A 105 -11.12 13.95 -60.85
C SER A 105 -11.44 13.64 -59.37
N GLU A 106 -10.93 14.54 -58.51
CA GLU A 106 -11.65 15.41 -57.54
C GLU A 106 -13.03 14.96 -57.01
N THR A 107 -13.09 14.54 -55.73
CA THR A 107 -13.75 15.24 -54.58
C THR A 107 -15.20 14.73 -54.42
N ILE A 108 -15.62 14.07 -53.34
CA ILE A 108 -15.95 14.62 -52.01
C ILE A 108 -16.14 13.46 -51.02
N ILE A 109 -15.73 13.72 -49.79
CA ILE A 109 -15.94 12.95 -48.56
C ILE A 109 -17.43 12.83 -48.25
N THR A 110 -17.94 11.61 -48.02
CA THR A 110 -18.88 11.32 -46.93
C THR A 110 -19.08 9.81 -46.79
N ALA A 111 -18.72 9.29 -45.62
CA ALA A 111 -19.11 7.97 -45.16
C ALA A 111 -20.62 7.95 -44.84
N PHE A 112 -21.16 6.75 -44.65
CA PHE A 112 -22.49 6.37 -44.17
C PHE A 112 -23.68 6.54 -45.16
N SER A 113 -23.95 5.49 -45.92
CA SER A 113 -25.19 4.69 -45.81
C SER A 113 -25.25 3.68 -46.93
N SER A 114 -25.82 2.52 -46.60
CA SER A 114 -26.02 1.35 -47.46
C SER A 114 -26.51 1.71 -48.87
N ALA A 115 -25.77 1.28 -49.88
CA ALA A 115 -26.24 1.23 -51.24
C ALA A 115 -26.38 -0.26 -51.64
N ASP A 116 -27.60 -0.78 -51.49
CA ASP A 116 -28.15 -1.63 -52.53
C ASP A 116 -28.17 -0.78 -53.80
N ALA A 117 -27.22 -1.06 -54.69
CA ALA A 117 -27.14 -0.44 -56.00
C ALA A 117 -27.27 -1.57 -57.04
N GLU A 118 -28.50 -2.06 -57.20
CA GLU A 118 -28.93 -2.69 -58.44
C GLU A 118 -28.85 -1.63 -59.55
N SER A 119 -27.71 -1.61 -60.23
CA SER A 119 -27.51 -0.79 -61.42
C SER A 119 -28.05 -1.57 -62.62
N ASP A 120 -29.32 -1.35 -62.94
CA ASP A 120 -29.91 -1.67 -64.25
C ASP A 120 -29.09 -1.00 -65.36
N ALA A 121 -28.31 -1.80 -66.07
CA ALA A 121 -27.64 -1.42 -67.30
C ALA A 121 -28.21 -2.27 -68.45
N GLU A 122 -29.50 -2.10 -68.75
CA GLU A 122 -30.07 -2.53 -70.02
C GLU A 122 -29.51 -1.65 -71.15
N SER A 123 -28.33 -2.02 -71.66
CA SER A 123 -27.78 -1.45 -72.90
C SER A 123 -28.27 -2.26 -74.09
N THR A 124 -29.45 -1.91 -74.61
CA THR A 124 -30.06 -2.57 -75.76
C THR A 124 -29.42 -2.08 -77.06
N ILE A 125 -28.45 -2.84 -77.58
CA ILE A 125 -27.85 -2.60 -78.90
C ILE A 125 -28.68 -3.30 -79.99
N SER A 126 -29.38 -2.50 -80.78
CA SER A 126 -30.16 -2.95 -81.94
C SER A 126 -29.22 -3.17 -83.14
N TYR A 127 -29.00 -4.43 -83.53
CA TYR A 127 -28.50 -4.78 -84.86
C TYR A 127 -29.60 -5.49 -85.65
N GLN A 128 -30.26 -4.75 -86.53
CA GLN A 128 -31.10 -5.30 -87.58
C GLN A 128 -30.20 -5.78 -88.73
N GLN A 129 -29.95 -7.09 -88.79
CA GLN A 129 -29.27 -7.72 -89.92
C GLN A 129 -30.30 -8.44 -90.80
N GLN A 130 -30.66 -7.81 -91.92
CA GLN A 130 -31.39 -8.46 -93.01
C GLN A 130 -30.49 -9.46 -93.71
N GLN A 131 -30.93 -10.71 -93.82
CA GLN A 131 -30.42 -11.64 -94.83
C GLN A 131 -31.59 -12.31 -95.55
N ILE A 132 -31.69 -12.00 -96.84
CA ILE A 132 -32.45 -12.76 -97.84
C ILE A 132 -31.45 -13.70 -98.49
N THR A 133 -31.70 -15.02 -98.52
CA THR A 133 -31.69 -15.81 -99.77
C THR A 133 -32.08 -17.27 -99.55
N THR A 134 -32.94 -17.72 -100.45
CA THR A 134 -33.44 -19.06 -100.74
C THR A 134 -32.36 -20.05 -101.17
N THR A 135 -32.40 -21.29 -100.70
CA THR A 135 -32.10 -22.52 -101.50
C THR A 135 -32.50 -23.77 -100.70
N THR A 136 -33.56 -24.45 -101.17
CA THR A 136 -34.18 -25.61 -100.53
C THR A 136 -33.90 -26.87 -101.34
N ALA A 137 -33.15 -27.83 -100.77
CA ALA A 137 -33.35 -29.29 -100.90
C ALA A 137 -32.14 -30.12 -100.40
N THR A 138 -30.91 -29.63 -100.51
CA THR A 138 -29.70 -30.33 -99.99
C THR A 138 -29.31 -29.89 -98.58
N MET A 139 -29.88 -28.79 -98.08
CA MET A 139 -29.62 -28.25 -96.74
C MET A 139 -30.48 -28.89 -95.64
N ALA A 140 -31.54 -29.64 -95.96
CA ALA A 140 -32.46 -30.15 -94.95
C ALA A 140 -31.84 -31.22 -94.02
N ALA A 141 -30.93 -32.06 -94.53
CA ALA A 141 -30.21 -33.04 -93.72
C ALA A 141 -29.08 -32.40 -92.88
N ALA A 142 -28.39 -31.40 -93.43
CA ALA A 142 -27.35 -30.62 -92.73
C ALA A 142 -27.95 -29.63 -91.71
N ALA A 143 -29.14 -29.09 -91.97
CA ALA A 143 -29.90 -28.25 -91.05
C ALA A 143 -30.54 -29.08 -89.92
N ALA A 144 -30.92 -30.33 -90.19
CA ALA A 144 -31.37 -31.25 -89.14
C ALA A 144 -30.22 -31.68 -88.21
N SER A 145 -29.02 -31.93 -88.73
CA SER A 145 -27.83 -32.18 -87.90
C SER A 145 -27.38 -30.94 -87.13
N ALA A 146 -27.40 -29.76 -87.76
CA ALA A 146 -27.07 -28.49 -87.10
C ALA A 146 -28.07 -28.13 -85.97
N ASN A 147 -29.36 -28.40 -86.14
CA ASN A 147 -30.36 -28.21 -85.08
C ASN A 147 -30.13 -29.14 -83.87
N ILE A 148 -29.62 -30.35 -84.10
CA ILE A 148 -29.28 -31.29 -83.02
C ILE A 148 -28.01 -30.81 -82.31
N ASP A 149 -26.99 -30.37 -83.06
CA ASP A 149 -25.76 -29.83 -82.49
C ASP A 149 -26.00 -28.54 -81.69
N ASP A 150 -26.90 -27.65 -82.15
CA ASP A 150 -27.31 -26.44 -81.41
C ASP A 150 -28.05 -26.80 -80.12
N LEU A 151 -28.94 -27.80 -80.13
CA LEU A 151 -29.62 -28.29 -78.94
C LEU A 151 -28.63 -28.91 -77.93
N VAL A 152 -27.64 -29.66 -78.42
CA VAL A 152 -26.57 -30.24 -77.59
C VAL A 152 -25.69 -29.14 -77.02
N ALA A 153 -25.35 -28.12 -77.80
CA ALA A 153 -24.57 -26.97 -77.34
C ALA A 153 -25.33 -26.18 -76.27
N GLU A 154 -26.64 -25.96 -76.45
CA GLU A 154 -27.50 -25.31 -75.44
C GLU A 154 -27.60 -26.15 -74.16
N LEU A 155 -27.77 -27.47 -74.28
CA LEU A 155 -27.81 -28.37 -73.13
C LEU A 155 -26.48 -28.37 -72.35
N VAL A 156 -25.34 -28.42 -73.05
CA VAL A 156 -24.01 -28.36 -72.43
C VAL A 156 -23.79 -27.00 -71.77
N ALA A 157 -24.16 -25.91 -72.46
CA ALA A 157 -24.08 -24.57 -71.89
C ALA A 157 -24.92 -24.46 -70.61
N LYS A 158 -26.16 -24.95 -70.63
CA LYS A 158 -27.06 -24.98 -69.47
C LYS A 158 -26.54 -25.87 -68.33
N ASN A 159 -25.90 -27.00 -68.64
CA ASN A 159 -25.31 -27.87 -67.63
C ASN A 159 -24.11 -27.17 -66.95
N VAL A 160 -23.24 -26.51 -67.71
CA VAL A 160 -22.12 -25.75 -67.16
C VAL A 160 -22.62 -24.56 -66.32
N GLU A 161 -23.62 -23.82 -66.80
CA GLU A 161 -24.28 -22.77 -66.01
C GLU A 161 -24.84 -23.31 -64.68
N SER A 162 -25.48 -24.48 -64.71
CA SER A 162 -26.00 -25.14 -63.51
C SER A 162 -24.88 -25.52 -62.54
N GLU A 163 -23.77 -26.08 -63.02
CA GLU A 163 -22.61 -26.42 -62.17
C GLU A 163 -21.96 -25.18 -61.55
N ILE A 164 -21.85 -24.08 -62.30
CA ILE A 164 -21.33 -22.79 -61.79
C ILE A 164 -22.25 -22.26 -60.68
N LEU A 165 -23.56 -22.28 -60.88
CA LEU A 165 -24.52 -21.82 -59.87
C LEU A 165 -24.47 -22.70 -58.62
N VAL A 166 -24.34 -24.02 -58.76
CA VAL A 166 -24.19 -24.94 -57.62
C VAL A 166 -22.92 -24.63 -56.83
N ASN A 167 -21.79 -24.39 -57.50
CA ASN A 167 -20.56 -24.00 -56.80
C ASN A 167 -20.70 -22.66 -56.07
N GLN A 168 -21.31 -21.65 -56.70
CA GLN A 168 -21.54 -20.35 -56.05
C GLN A 168 -22.44 -20.47 -54.81
N VAL A 169 -23.49 -21.29 -54.88
CA VAL A 169 -24.37 -21.55 -53.73
C VAL A 169 -23.60 -22.28 -52.62
N ASN A 170 -22.76 -23.25 -52.95
CA ASN A 170 -21.94 -23.97 -51.96
C ASN A 170 -20.91 -23.04 -51.28
N GLU A 171 -20.26 -22.15 -52.03
CA GLU A 171 -19.34 -21.15 -51.48
C GLU A 171 -20.07 -20.18 -50.53
N MET A 172 -21.26 -19.72 -50.92
CA MET A 172 -22.07 -18.84 -50.08
C MET A 172 -22.54 -19.56 -48.80
N ASP A 173 -22.95 -20.83 -48.90
CA ASP A 173 -23.34 -21.63 -47.73
C ASP A 173 -22.16 -21.85 -46.77
N HIS A 174 -20.95 -22.10 -47.29
CA HIS A 174 -19.74 -22.18 -46.47
C HIS A 174 -19.50 -20.89 -45.68
N VAL A 175 -19.56 -19.72 -46.33
CA VAL A 175 -19.37 -18.42 -45.67
C VAL A 175 -20.46 -18.15 -44.64
N CYS A 176 -21.72 -18.47 -44.95
CA CYS A 176 -22.83 -18.35 -44.01
C CYS A 176 -22.65 -19.25 -42.78
N ASN A 177 -22.23 -20.50 -42.96
CA ASN A 177 -21.95 -21.44 -41.88
C ASN A 177 -20.78 -20.99 -41.01
N GLU A 178 -19.73 -20.45 -41.61
CA GLU A 178 -18.57 -19.91 -40.89
C GLU A 178 -18.95 -18.65 -40.08
N SER A 179 -19.74 -17.76 -40.68
CA SER A 179 -20.32 -16.59 -39.98
C SER A 179 -21.23 -17.01 -38.83
N ARG A 180 -22.08 -18.03 -39.02
CA ARG A 180 -22.94 -18.58 -37.97
C ARG A 180 -22.12 -19.14 -36.81
N ARG A 181 -21.10 -19.96 -37.09
CA ARG A 181 -20.21 -20.49 -36.05
C ARG A 181 -19.48 -19.36 -35.30
N LYS A 182 -19.05 -18.31 -36.01
CA LYS A 182 -18.44 -17.12 -35.39
C LYS A 182 -19.42 -16.41 -34.45
N ILE A 183 -20.67 -16.23 -34.86
CA ILE A 183 -21.72 -15.62 -34.02
C ILE A 183 -21.98 -16.48 -32.77
N GLU A 184 -22.05 -17.80 -32.91
CA GLU A 184 -22.24 -18.72 -31.77
C GLU A 184 -21.07 -18.65 -30.77
N LEU A 185 -19.83 -18.61 -31.26
CA LEU A 185 -18.65 -18.43 -30.40
C LEU A 185 -18.66 -17.07 -29.68
N LEU A 186 -19.01 -15.99 -30.38
CA LEU A 186 -19.11 -14.66 -29.79
C LEU A 186 -20.20 -14.60 -28.70
N LYS A 187 -21.33 -15.31 -28.90
CA LYS A 187 -22.38 -15.43 -27.88
C LYS A 187 -21.87 -16.19 -26.65
N SER A 188 -21.18 -17.30 -26.85
CA SER A 188 -20.61 -18.08 -25.74
C SER A 188 -19.58 -17.27 -24.94
N LEU A 189 -18.72 -16.51 -25.62
CA LEU A 189 -17.77 -15.59 -24.95
C LEU A 189 -18.50 -14.53 -24.13
N MET A 190 -19.58 -13.96 -24.67
CA MET A 190 -20.39 -12.97 -23.95
C MET A 190 -21.04 -13.57 -22.69
N GLU A 191 -21.56 -14.80 -22.77
CA GLU A 191 -22.13 -15.50 -21.62
C GLU A 191 -21.08 -15.80 -20.55
N LEU A 192 -19.87 -16.22 -20.94
CA LEU A 192 -18.75 -16.42 -20.00
C LEU A 192 -18.37 -15.13 -19.29
N LEU A 193 -18.20 -14.02 -20.03
CA LEU A 193 -17.88 -12.72 -19.44
C LEU A 193 -18.99 -12.22 -18.50
N GLU A 194 -20.25 -12.45 -18.85
CA GLU A 194 -21.38 -12.10 -17.97
C GLU A 194 -21.37 -12.96 -16.69
N SER A 195 -21.01 -14.25 -16.79
CA SER A 195 -20.88 -15.13 -15.63
C SER A 195 -19.72 -14.70 -14.71
N GLU A 196 -18.56 -14.34 -15.27
CA GLU A 196 -17.42 -13.81 -14.52
C GLU A 196 -17.78 -12.49 -13.83
N ARG A 197 -18.48 -11.59 -14.54
CA ARG A 197 -18.99 -10.35 -13.96
C ARG A 197 -19.89 -10.62 -12.75
N MET A 198 -20.79 -11.61 -12.85
CA MET A 198 -21.68 -11.98 -11.75
C MET A 198 -20.92 -12.57 -10.55
N ILE A 199 -19.90 -13.41 -10.79
CA ILE A 199 -19.04 -13.95 -9.73
C ILE A 199 -18.29 -12.81 -9.02
N LEU A 200 -17.66 -11.91 -9.78
CA LEU A 200 -16.92 -10.78 -9.23
C LEU A 200 -17.81 -9.80 -8.45
N VAL A 201 -19.04 -9.55 -8.93
CA VAL A 201 -20.02 -8.72 -8.20
C VAL A 201 -20.40 -9.38 -6.87
N ASN A 202 -20.64 -10.69 -6.86
CA ASN A 202 -20.96 -11.42 -5.65
C ASN A 202 -19.79 -11.41 -4.64
N GLU A 203 -18.57 -11.61 -5.11
CA GLU A 203 -17.37 -11.53 -4.27
C GLU A 203 -17.17 -10.13 -3.69
N ASN A 204 -17.39 -9.07 -4.49
CA ASN A 204 -17.34 -7.69 -4.00
C ASN A 204 -18.37 -7.42 -2.90
N VAL A 205 -19.59 -7.94 -3.03
CA VAL A 205 -20.62 -7.83 -1.99
C VAL A 205 -20.17 -8.56 -0.71
N LYS A 206 -19.64 -9.78 -0.85
CA LYS A 206 -19.11 -10.55 0.29
C LYS A 206 -17.96 -9.83 1.00
N LEU A 207 -17.00 -9.30 0.25
CA LEU A 207 -15.90 -8.50 0.79
C LEU A 207 -16.43 -7.23 1.47
N GLY A 208 -17.44 -6.58 0.88
CA GLY A 208 -18.12 -5.44 1.49
C GLY A 208 -18.70 -5.74 2.87
N TYR A 209 -19.37 -6.89 3.03
CA TYR A 209 -19.85 -7.34 4.34
C TYR A 209 -18.71 -7.64 5.32
N GLN A 210 -17.64 -8.29 4.88
CA GLN A 210 -16.47 -8.56 5.73
C GLN A 210 -15.81 -7.27 6.22
N VAL A 211 -15.59 -6.31 5.31
CA VAL A 211 -15.04 -4.99 5.66
C VAL A 211 -15.95 -4.26 6.64
N SER A 212 -17.27 -4.28 6.42
CA SER A 212 -18.22 -3.64 7.33
C SER A 212 -18.21 -4.28 8.72
N ALA A 213 -18.13 -5.60 8.80
CA ALA A 213 -18.06 -6.33 10.07
C ALA A 213 -16.78 -5.99 10.86
N VAL A 214 -15.61 -6.06 10.21
CA VAL A 214 -14.32 -5.71 10.82
C VAL A 214 -14.29 -4.23 11.24
N MET A 215 -14.93 -3.34 10.47
CA MET A 215 -15.00 -1.92 10.80
C MET A 215 -15.83 -1.65 12.07
N GLU A 216 -16.99 -2.31 12.23
CA GLU A 216 -17.79 -2.18 13.46
C GLU A 216 -17.11 -2.82 14.67
N GLU A 217 -16.41 -3.95 14.50
CA GLU A 217 -15.60 -4.54 15.56
C GLU A 217 -14.47 -3.60 16.01
N ASN A 218 -13.70 -3.03 15.06
CA ASN A 218 -12.65 -2.07 15.36
C ASN A 218 -13.16 -0.82 16.08
N LYS A 219 -14.36 -0.34 15.71
CA LYS A 219 -15.03 0.77 16.41
C LYS A 219 -15.40 0.39 17.84
N GLY A 220 -15.90 -0.83 18.05
CA GLY A 220 -16.13 -1.40 19.38
C GLY A 220 -14.85 -1.42 20.23
N LEU A 221 -13.78 -2.03 19.71
CA LEU A 221 -12.47 -2.11 20.35
C LEU A 221 -11.89 -0.73 20.66
N ALA A 222 -12.02 0.23 19.76
CA ALA A 222 -11.56 1.61 20.00
C ALA A 222 -12.31 2.27 21.16
N SER A 223 -13.62 2.04 21.27
CA SER A 223 -14.43 2.56 22.37
C SER A 223 -14.05 1.92 23.72
N GLU A 224 -13.80 0.61 23.73
CA GLU A 224 -13.35 -0.14 24.90
C GLU A 224 -11.96 0.30 25.36
N ALA A 225 -11.00 0.43 24.43
CA ALA A 225 -9.66 0.92 24.72
C ALA A 225 -9.69 2.32 25.34
N MET A 226 -10.53 3.23 24.83
CA MET A 226 -10.73 4.54 25.42
C MET A 226 -11.34 4.47 26.82
N PHE A 227 -12.31 3.60 27.05
CA PHE A 227 -12.90 3.39 28.38
C PHE A 227 -11.86 2.89 29.38
N MET A 228 -11.09 1.85 29.01
CA MET A 228 -10.02 1.31 29.84
C MET A 228 -8.95 2.35 30.14
N ARG A 229 -8.56 3.18 29.16
CA ARG A 229 -7.65 4.31 29.37
C ARG A 229 -8.18 5.30 30.41
N ARG A 230 -9.48 5.64 30.35
CA ARG A 230 -10.11 6.52 31.35
C ARG A 230 -10.05 5.88 32.74
N LYS A 231 -10.44 4.61 32.86
CA LYS A 231 -10.43 3.89 34.14
C LYS A 231 -9.03 3.75 34.75
N ALA A 232 -8.03 3.43 33.93
CA ALA A 232 -6.64 3.43 34.35
C ALA A 232 -6.18 4.81 34.86
N SER A 233 -6.60 5.89 34.19
CA SER A 233 -6.27 7.25 34.62
C SER A 233 -6.95 7.65 35.93
N GLU A 234 -8.20 7.23 36.15
CA GLU A 234 -8.92 7.44 37.42
C GLU A 234 -8.25 6.67 38.57
N LEU A 235 -7.87 5.42 38.32
CA LEU A 235 -7.18 4.59 39.29
C LEU A 235 -5.81 5.19 39.66
N ALA A 236 -5.05 5.67 38.68
CA ALA A 236 -3.77 6.34 38.91
C ALA A 236 -3.93 7.57 39.82
N LYS A 237 -4.98 8.39 39.59
CA LYS A 237 -5.30 9.53 40.46
C LYS A 237 -5.65 9.09 41.89
N CYS A 238 -6.43 8.03 42.04
CA CYS A 238 -6.79 7.48 43.36
C CYS A 238 -5.54 7.04 44.14
N VAL A 239 -4.64 6.29 43.50
CA VAL A 239 -3.39 5.81 44.11
C VAL A 239 -2.49 6.98 44.55
N LEU A 240 -2.39 8.04 43.75
CA LEU A 240 -1.63 9.23 44.12
C LEU A 240 -2.22 9.93 45.36
N ARG A 241 -3.54 10.05 45.44
CA ARG A 241 -4.21 10.61 46.61
C ARG A 241 -3.95 9.78 47.87
N MET A 242 -4.09 8.45 47.79
CA MET A 242 -3.82 7.56 48.91
C MET A 242 -2.38 7.67 49.43
N ARG A 243 -1.40 7.85 48.55
CA ARG A 243 0.00 8.05 48.96
C ARG A 243 0.18 9.35 49.73
N GLU A 244 -0.48 10.41 49.30
CA GLU A 244 -0.42 11.70 49.98
C GLU A 244 -1.11 11.62 51.36
N ASP A 245 -2.29 11.01 51.43
CA ASP A 245 -3.01 10.81 52.70
C ASP A 245 -2.18 9.99 53.70
N TYR A 246 -1.52 8.93 53.23
CA TYR A 246 -0.60 8.14 54.06
C TYR A 246 0.59 8.98 54.57
N ARG A 247 1.17 9.82 53.71
CA ARG A 247 2.29 10.70 54.08
C ARG A 247 1.86 11.73 55.14
N VAL A 248 0.68 12.33 54.96
CA VAL A 248 0.09 13.26 55.95
C VAL A 248 -0.12 12.55 57.28
N CYS A 249 -0.68 11.34 57.29
CA CYS A 249 -0.87 10.55 58.51
C CYS A 249 0.44 10.31 59.27
N ILE A 250 1.50 9.84 58.59
CA ILE A 250 2.81 9.62 59.21
C ILE A 250 3.42 10.92 59.77
N LEU A 251 3.27 12.03 59.06
CA LEU A 251 3.75 13.33 59.52
C LEU A 251 2.98 13.84 60.73
N SER A 252 1.65 13.67 60.76
CA SER A 252 0.82 14.02 61.92
C SER A 252 1.23 13.23 63.15
N GLN A 253 1.42 11.91 63.04
CA GLN A 253 1.92 11.09 64.15
C GLN A 253 3.28 11.59 64.66
N LYS A 254 4.19 11.95 63.73
CA LYS A 254 5.51 12.46 64.13
C LYS A 254 5.44 13.80 64.86
N ILE A 255 4.50 14.67 64.48
CA ILE A 255 4.26 15.95 65.15
C ILE A 255 3.76 15.69 66.57
N GLU A 256 2.81 14.78 66.75
CA GLU A 256 2.27 14.41 68.07
C GLU A 256 3.39 13.86 68.99
N ASP A 257 4.21 12.91 68.50
CA ASP A 257 5.33 12.36 69.26
C ASP A 257 6.35 13.44 69.68
N LEU A 258 6.58 14.44 68.81
CA LEU A 258 7.48 15.56 69.10
C LEU A 258 6.87 16.54 70.11
N GLN A 259 5.57 16.80 70.02
CA GLN A 259 4.83 17.62 70.98
C GLN A 259 4.86 17.00 72.38
N GLU A 260 4.67 15.68 72.48
CA GLU A 260 4.78 14.98 73.76
C GLU A 260 6.19 15.09 74.35
N GLN A 261 7.22 14.94 73.53
CA GLN A 261 8.62 15.13 73.96
C GLN A 261 8.90 16.55 74.44
N ILE A 262 8.42 17.56 73.72
CA ILE A 262 8.54 18.98 74.12
C ILE A 262 7.84 19.19 75.46
N TYR A 263 6.60 18.74 75.59
CA TYR A 263 5.85 18.86 76.84
C TYR A 263 6.58 18.18 78.02
N GLY A 264 7.11 16.98 77.81
CA GLY A 264 7.90 16.27 78.82
C GLY A 264 9.21 17.01 79.19
N LEU A 265 9.87 17.64 78.24
CA LEU A 265 11.04 18.49 78.47
C LEU A 265 10.68 19.76 79.23
N GLU A 266 9.63 20.45 78.84
CA GLU A 266 9.12 21.66 79.50
C GLU A 266 8.75 21.38 80.96
N LYS A 267 8.07 20.25 81.21
CA LYS A 267 7.73 19.80 82.56
C LYS A 267 9.00 19.60 83.42
N ARG A 268 9.98 18.84 82.91
CA ARG A 268 11.24 18.60 83.64
C ARG A 268 12.03 19.89 83.85
N ASN A 269 12.07 20.79 82.86
CA ASN A 269 12.72 22.10 83.00
C ASN A 269 12.07 22.92 84.10
N LYS A 270 10.73 22.97 84.14
CA LYS A 270 9.98 23.68 85.18
C LYS A 270 10.29 23.14 86.57
N GLU A 271 10.32 21.82 86.74
CA GLU A 271 10.71 21.16 87.99
C GLU A 271 12.16 21.52 88.38
N TYR A 272 13.08 21.55 87.41
CA TYR A 272 14.48 21.92 87.63
C TYR A 272 14.63 23.36 88.12
N TYR A 273 13.93 24.32 87.51
CA TYR A 273 13.92 25.71 87.96
C TYR A 273 13.32 25.85 89.36
N GLN A 274 12.24 25.14 89.69
CA GLN A 274 11.69 25.15 91.04
C GLN A 274 12.68 24.64 92.10
N MET A 275 13.46 23.60 91.77
CA MET A 275 14.51 23.08 92.65
C MET A 275 15.64 24.08 92.85
N LEU A 276 16.07 24.78 91.80
CA LEU A 276 17.07 25.84 91.89
C LEU A 276 16.61 26.99 92.79
N VAL A 277 15.37 27.48 92.61
CA VAL A 277 14.80 28.55 93.44
C VAL A 277 14.72 28.12 94.91
N LYS A 278 14.26 26.89 95.20
CA LYS A 278 14.24 26.35 96.57
C LYS A 278 15.63 26.28 97.18
N ARG A 279 16.65 25.87 96.42
CA ARG A 279 18.05 25.83 96.90
C ARG A 279 18.58 27.24 97.18
N GLU A 280 18.34 28.20 96.29
CA GLU A 280 18.74 29.60 96.52
C GLU A 280 18.06 30.20 97.77
N GLN A 281 16.78 29.87 97.99
CA GLN A 281 16.05 30.33 99.17
C GLN A 281 16.59 29.70 100.45
N GLN A 282 16.91 28.39 100.43
CA GLN A 282 17.60 27.73 101.54
C GLN A 282 18.97 28.36 101.82
N VAL A 283 19.79 28.63 100.80
CA VAL A 283 21.10 29.29 100.99
C VAL A 283 20.92 30.68 101.62
N LYS A 284 19.96 31.48 101.16
CA LYS A 284 19.65 32.78 101.77
C LYS A 284 19.17 32.67 103.22
N GLU A 285 18.38 31.65 103.55
CA GLU A 285 17.95 31.38 104.92
C GLU A 285 19.13 30.97 105.83
N TYR A 286 20.05 30.14 105.33
CA TYR A 286 21.29 29.79 106.01
C TYR A 286 22.23 31.00 106.19
N GLU A 287 22.39 31.85 105.17
CA GLU A 287 23.21 33.08 105.25
C GLU A 287 22.61 34.12 106.21
N ASN A 288 21.27 34.29 106.22
CA ASN A 288 20.59 35.17 107.16
C ASN A 288 20.67 34.66 108.61
N SER A 289 20.61 33.33 108.81
CA SER A 289 20.75 32.73 110.15
C SER A 289 22.20 32.81 110.68
N TRP A 290 23.20 32.77 109.80
CA TRP A 290 24.61 33.00 110.16
C TRP A 290 24.89 34.48 110.47
N SER A 291 24.26 35.41 109.74
CA SER A 291 24.43 36.86 109.92
C SER A 291 23.85 37.39 111.25
N ASN A 292 22.94 36.64 111.89
CA ASN A 292 22.34 37.02 113.17
C ASN A 292 23.06 36.41 114.40
N SER A 293 24.11 35.61 114.18
CA SER A 293 24.86 34.92 115.24
C SER A 293 26.38 35.01 115.02
N ASN A 294 26.93 36.22 114.97
CA ASN A 294 28.22 36.56 115.61
C ASN A 294 28.73 37.95 115.18
N SER A 295 28.63 38.89 116.13
CA SER A 295 29.75 39.75 116.47
C SER A 295 30.83 38.90 117.19
N CYS A 296 31.87 38.43 116.50
CA CYS A 296 33.25 38.32 116.99
C CYS A 296 34.14 37.58 115.97
N SER A 297 35.15 38.28 115.48
CA SER A 297 36.52 37.85 115.14
C SER A 297 36.80 36.45 114.57
N SER A 298 37.27 36.48 113.32
CA SER A 298 38.48 35.82 112.80
C SER A 298 38.58 34.30 112.69
N SER A 299 38.88 33.92 111.44
CA SER A 299 39.84 32.89 110.99
C SER A 299 39.28 31.55 110.51
N SER A 300 39.54 31.32 109.21
CA SER A 300 39.93 30.03 108.60
C SER A 300 38.85 28.96 108.40
N SER A 301 38.41 28.79 107.15
CA SER A 301 38.92 27.70 106.29
C SER A 301 38.09 27.61 105.01
N TYR A 302 38.75 27.86 103.86
CA TYR A 302 38.18 27.58 102.55
C TYR A 302 38.12 26.07 102.35
N VAL A 303 36.97 25.45 102.64
CA VAL A 303 36.67 24.10 102.19
C VAL A 303 36.05 24.19 100.80
N LYS A 304 36.83 23.72 99.80
CA LYS A 304 36.39 23.49 98.42
C LYS A 304 35.19 22.53 98.42
N GLU A 305 33.98 23.07 98.36
CA GLU A 305 32.81 22.31 98.00
C GLU A 305 32.84 22.11 96.48
N LYS A 306 33.13 20.88 96.05
CA LYS A 306 33.02 20.47 94.64
C LYS A 306 31.54 20.55 94.25
N SER A 307 31.12 21.70 93.74
CA SER A 307 29.94 21.75 92.89
C SER A 307 30.21 20.81 91.72
N ALA A 308 29.43 19.73 91.64
CA ALA A 308 29.35 18.92 90.43
C ALA A 308 28.73 19.81 89.35
N GLN A 309 29.58 20.62 88.71
CA GLN A 309 29.24 21.34 87.50
C GLN A 309 28.92 20.28 86.45
N VAL A 310 27.63 20.00 86.26
CA VAL A 310 27.16 19.27 85.10
C VAL A 310 27.47 20.17 83.91
N THR A 311 28.64 19.96 83.30
CA THR A 311 29.00 20.60 82.05
C THR A 311 28.01 20.19 80.98
N LEU A 312 27.65 21.14 80.11
CA LEU A 312 26.73 20.94 78.99
C LEU A 312 27.14 19.72 78.14
N GLU A 313 28.45 19.42 78.03
CA GLU A 313 28.96 18.21 77.38
C GLU A 313 28.35 16.90 77.92
N SER A 314 28.05 16.79 79.22
CA SER A 314 27.54 15.54 79.80
C SER A 314 26.10 15.22 79.37
N CYS A 315 25.30 16.22 78.99
CA CYS A 315 23.94 15.99 78.49
C CYS A 315 23.92 15.48 77.04
N PHE A 316 24.96 15.77 76.25
CA PHE A 316 25.01 15.38 74.83
C PHE A 316 25.72 14.04 74.56
N GLN A 317 26.53 13.53 75.50
CA GLN A 317 27.22 12.24 75.35
C GLN A 317 26.28 11.01 75.28
N SER A 318 25.02 11.16 75.66
CA SER A 318 24.04 10.07 75.63
C SER A 318 23.50 9.76 74.21
N PHE A 319 23.73 10.64 73.23
CA PHE A 319 23.28 10.44 71.85
C PHE A 319 24.35 9.85 70.91
N GLU A 320 25.62 9.80 71.33
CA GLU A 320 26.73 9.35 70.47
C GLU A 320 26.89 7.82 70.38
N LYS A 321 26.09 7.04 71.13
CA LYS A 321 26.17 5.56 71.16
C LYS A 321 25.11 4.85 70.33
N ILE A 322 24.37 5.53 69.45
CA ILE A 322 23.62 4.86 68.39
C ILE A 322 24.54 4.70 67.17
N LYS A 323 25.35 3.64 67.19
CA LYS A 323 26.08 3.15 66.01
C LYS A 323 25.07 2.73 64.94
N LEU A 324 24.62 3.68 64.13
CA LEU A 324 24.11 3.40 62.80
C LEU A 324 25.24 2.75 62.00
N LYS A 325 25.16 1.44 61.79
CA LYS A 325 25.93 0.74 60.77
C LYS A 325 25.72 1.50 59.45
N LYS A 326 26.72 2.27 59.07
CA LYS A 326 26.83 2.98 57.79
C LYS A 326 26.93 1.91 56.71
N LYS A 327 25.78 1.38 56.25
CA LYS A 327 25.72 0.54 55.05
C LYS A 327 25.94 1.48 53.87
N LYS A 328 27.20 1.53 53.42
CA LYS A 328 27.64 2.22 52.21
C LYS A 328 26.88 1.62 51.02
N GLY A 329 25.81 2.28 50.59
CA GLY A 329 24.94 1.77 49.53
C GLY A 329 23.86 2.78 49.14
N SER A 330 24.26 4.01 48.81
CA SER A 330 23.30 5.08 48.48
C SER A 330 23.66 5.90 47.23
N SER A 331 24.71 5.56 46.46
CA SER A 331 24.97 6.25 45.18
C SER A 331 24.31 5.56 43.98
N ASN A 332 23.97 4.28 44.07
CA ASN A 332 23.58 3.51 42.88
C ASN A 332 22.05 3.46 42.66
N TRP A 333 21.23 3.89 43.61
CA TRP A 333 19.77 3.89 43.44
C TRP A 333 19.34 4.98 42.45
N TRP A 334 19.84 6.20 42.62
CA TRP A 334 19.50 7.33 41.75
C TRP A 334 20.05 7.18 40.33
N GLU A 335 21.21 6.54 40.16
CA GLU A 335 21.72 6.18 38.83
C GLU A 335 20.88 5.10 38.14
N ARG A 336 20.36 4.11 38.87
CA ARG A 336 19.50 3.07 38.30
C ARG A 336 18.12 3.60 37.89
N VAL A 337 17.59 4.59 38.61
CA VAL A 337 16.35 5.28 38.23
C VAL A 337 16.56 6.19 37.00
N LYS A 338 17.73 6.82 36.86
CA LYS A 338 18.07 7.60 35.65
C LYS A 338 18.38 6.75 34.42
N LYS A 339 18.89 5.53 34.60
CA LYS A 339 19.28 4.59 33.53
C LYS A 339 18.16 3.61 33.14
N ALA A 340 17.03 3.60 33.87
CA ALA A 340 15.87 2.84 33.50
C ALA A 340 15.03 3.66 32.51
N ASP A 341 15.21 3.40 31.22
CA ASP A 341 14.30 3.86 30.18
C ASP A 341 12.87 3.46 30.56
N PHE A 342 12.03 4.46 30.75
CA PHE A 342 10.65 4.33 31.21
C PHE A 342 9.72 3.87 30.07
N PHE A 343 10.15 2.94 29.23
CA PHE A 343 9.31 2.28 28.22
C PHE A 343 9.89 0.89 27.93
N ASN A 344 9.36 -0.13 28.62
CA ASN A 344 9.16 -1.49 28.11
C ASN A 344 8.52 -2.36 29.20
N CYS A 345 7.22 -2.19 29.39
CA CYS A 345 6.38 -3.28 29.89
C CYS A 345 5.89 -4.06 28.67
N GLY A 346 6.79 -4.84 28.07
CA GLY A 346 6.41 -5.96 27.21
C GLY A 346 5.94 -7.11 28.10
N LEU A 347 4.72 -7.59 27.84
CA LEU A 347 4.19 -8.83 28.38
C LEU A 347 5.13 -10.00 28.05
N PRO A 348 5.40 -10.94 28.97
CA PRO A 348 5.84 -12.27 28.58
C PRO A 348 4.62 -13.11 28.24
N SER A 349 4.55 -13.52 26.98
CA SER A 349 3.73 -14.59 26.45
C SER A 349 3.93 -15.87 27.28
N CYS A 350 2.85 -16.46 27.79
CA CYS A 350 2.87 -17.85 28.26
C CYS A 350 2.82 -18.78 27.05
N SER A 351 3.78 -19.69 26.97
CA SER A 351 3.66 -20.98 26.27
C SER A 351 3.23 -22.05 27.27
#